data_AF-A0A537TH27-F1
#
_entry.id   AF-A0A537TH27-F1
#
_cell.length_a   1.000
_cell.length_b   1.000
_cell.length_c   1.000
_cell.angle_alpha   90.00
_cell.angle_beta   90.00
_cell.angle_gamma   90.00
#
_symmetry.space_group_name_H-M   'P 1'
#
loop_
_entity.id
_entity.type
_entity.pdbx_description
1 polymer ?
#
loop_
_entity_poly.entity_id
_entity_poly.type
_entity_poly.pdbx_seq_one_letter_code
_entity_poly.pdbx_strand_id
1 'polypeptide(L)' 'MNDAAKTAPRRPDDRSEENRILAWRAETLERAGYDGYIANALAGAREVDLHFAVRLREVGCPTRTALRILL' A
#
# COMPACT_ATOMS: atom_id res chain seq x y z
N MET A 1 1.64 -43.85 -5.61
CA MET A 1 0.87 -42.81 -6.31
C MET A 1 -0.35 -42.47 -5.46
N ASN A 2 -0.22 -41.52 -4.53
CA ASN A 2 -1.32 -40.64 -4.19
C ASN A 2 -0.71 -39.34 -3.67
N ASP A 3 -0.95 -38.27 -4.44
CA ASP A 3 -0.61 -36.89 -4.13
C ASP A 3 -1.41 -36.48 -2.89
N ALA A 4 -0.81 -36.68 -1.71
CA ALA A 4 -1.32 -36.15 -0.47
C ALA A 4 -1.08 -34.64 -0.45
N ALA A 5 -2.01 -33.94 -1.10
CA ALA A 5 -2.52 -32.63 -0.71
C ALA A 5 -1.50 -31.76 0.04
N LYS A 6 -0.68 -31.12 -0.77
CA LYS A 6 0.05 -29.88 -0.56
C LYS A 6 -0.78 -28.82 0.21
N THR A 7 -0.86 -28.95 1.53
CA THR A 7 -1.43 -27.91 2.40
C THR A 7 -0.52 -27.74 3.62
N ALA A 8 0.66 -27.17 3.38
CA ALA A 8 1.32 -26.46 4.46
C ALA A 8 0.38 -25.33 4.92
N PRO A 9 0.19 -25.11 6.22
CA PRO A 9 -0.55 -23.92 6.66
C PRO A 9 0.18 -22.71 6.08
N ARG A 10 -0.50 -21.90 5.25
CA ARG A 10 -0.08 -20.50 5.07
C ARG A 10 -0.03 -19.96 6.49
N ARG A 11 1.17 -19.64 6.99
CA ARG A 11 1.35 -19.08 8.33
C ARG A 11 0.29 -17.99 8.53
N PRO A 12 -0.45 -17.96 9.66
CA PRO A 12 -1.20 -16.77 9.99
C PRO A 12 -0.15 -15.65 10.01
N ASP A 13 -0.30 -14.68 9.11
CA ASP A 13 0.58 -13.52 9.07
C ASP A 13 0.55 -12.92 10.49
N ASP A 14 1.74 -12.85 11.11
CA ASP A 14 2.00 -12.41 12.48
C ASP A 14 1.84 -10.88 12.64
N ARG A 15 1.14 -10.25 11.68
CA ARG A 15 0.79 -8.84 11.68
C ARG A 15 -0.73 -8.75 11.79
N SER A 16 -1.19 -7.80 12.61
CA SER A 16 -2.61 -7.48 12.72
C SER A 16 -3.21 -7.20 11.34
N GLU A 17 -4.53 -7.35 11.20
CA GLU A 17 -5.24 -6.94 9.97
C GLU A 17 -4.90 -5.49 9.60
N GLU A 18 -4.78 -4.61 10.60
CA GLU A 18 -4.31 -3.23 10.44
C GLU A 18 -2.93 -3.15 9.77
N ASN A 19 -1.95 -3.93 10.23
CA ASN A 19 -0.63 -3.94 9.62
C ASN A 19 -0.65 -4.45 8.16
N ARG A 20 -1.54 -5.41 7.84
CA ARG A 20 -1.72 -5.87 6.45
C ARG A 20 -2.33 -4.78 5.59
N ILE A 21 -3.30 -4.02 6.11
CA ILE A 21 -3.91 -2.88 5.43
C ILE A 21 -2.85 -1.79 5.18
N LEU A 22 -2.03 -1.45 6.18
CA LEU A 22 -0.97 -0.46 6.03
C LEU A 22 0.08 -0.89 5.00
N ALA A 23 0.49 -2.16 5.00
CA ALA A 23 1.41 -2.69 3.99
C ALA A 23 0.80 -2.60 2.58
N TRP A 24 -0.46 -3.02 2.41
CA TRP A 24 -1.15 -2.92 1.12
C TRP A 24 -1.31 -1.47 0.66
N ARG A 25 -1.59 -0.53 1.56
CA ARG A 25 -1.65 0.92 1.26
C ARG A 25 -0.30 1.41 0.73
N ALA A 26 0.78 1.10 1.43
CA ALA A 26 2.13 1.52 1.04
C ALA A 26 2.51 0.94 -0.33
N GLU A 27 2.35 -0.37 -0.53
CA GLU A 27 2.65 -1.01 -1.82
C GLU A 27 1.81 -0.43 -2.98
N THR A 28 0.56 -0.04 -2.71
CA THR A 28 -0.31 0.59 -3.71
C THR A 28 0.20 1.98 -4.10
N LEU A 29 0.67 2.77 -3.13
CA LEU A 29 1.25 4.08 -3.37
C LEU A 29 2.61 3.98 -4.09
N GLU A 30 3.45 3.01 -3.73
CA GLU A 30 4.71 2.75 -4.44
C GLU A 30 4.47 2.39 -5.91
N ARG A 31 3.49 1.51 -6.20
CA ARG A 31 3.10 1.19 -7.58
C ARG A 31 2.58 2.39 -8.36
N ALA A 32 1.94 3.35 -7.68
CA ALA A 32 1.52 4.61 -8.29
C ALA A 32 2.72 5.57 -8.53
N GLY A 33 3.91 5.25 -8.02
CA GLY A 33 5.13 6.01 -8.26
C GLY A 33 5.47 7.03 -7.17
N TYR A 34 4.92 6.88 -5.96
CA TYR A 34 5.54 7.48 -4.77
C TYR A 34 6.79 6.69 -4.39
N ASP A 35 7.80 7.34 -3.83
CA ASP A 35 8.92 6.60 -3.23
C ASP A 35 8.48 5.89 -1.95
N GLY A 36 9.20 4.85 -1.53
CA GLY A 36 8.81 4.00 -0.40
C GLY A 36 8.69 4.75 0.93
N TYR A 37 9.50 5.80 1.15
CA TYR A 37 9.40 6.59 2.38
C TYR A 37 8.10 7.39 2.42
N ILE A 38 7.79 8.09 1.33
CA ILE A 38 6.54 8.84 1.20
C ILE A 38 5.32 7.91 1.19
N ALA A 39 5.40 6.78 0.50
CA ALA A 39 4.33 5.80 0.45
C ALA A 39 3.99 5.25 1.84
N ASN A 40 5.00 4.98 2.67
CA ASN A 40 4.80 4.52 4.05
C ASN A 40 4.14 5.61 4.92
N ALA A 41 4.60 6.86 4.80
CA ALA A 41 4.00 7.99 5.53
C ALA A 41 2.53 8.20 5.17
N LEU A 42 2.19 8.22 3.88
CA LEU A 42 0.81 8.35 3.39
C LEU A 42 -0.05 7.11 3.73
N ALA A 43 0.54 5.92 3.79
CA ALA A 43 -0.16 4.72 4.21
C ALA A 43 -0.64 4.83 5.67
N GLY A 44 0.19 5.40 6.55
CA GLY A 44 -0.13 5.65 7.95
C GLY A 44 -1.13 6.80 8.19
N ALA A 45 -1.20 7.78 7.29
CA ALA A 45 -2.19 8.86 7.34
C ALA A 45 -3.56 8.34 6.90
N ARG A 46 -4.40 7.94 7.87
CA ARG A 46 -5.71 7.30 7.61
C ARG A 46 -6.74 8.26 7.02
N GLU A 47 -6.57 9.56 7.26
CA GLU A 47 -7.33 10.66 6.69
C GLU A 47 -7.05 10.87 5.20
N VAL A 48 -5.91 10.38 4.70
CA VAL A 48 -5.57 10.47 3.27
C VAL A 48 -6.37 9.42 2.50
N ASP A 49 -7.17 9.92 1.54
CA ASP A 49 -7.82 9.11 0.54
C ASP A 49 -6.78 8.45 -0.39
N LEU A 50 -6.67 7.13 -0.29
CA LEU A 50 -5.73 6.33 -1.06
C LEU A 50 -6.01 6.40 -2.57
N HIS A 51 -7.28 6.37 -2.96
CA HIS A 51 -7.66 6.40 -4.37
C HIS A 51 -7.32 7.76 -4.99
N PHE A 52 -7.51 8.84 -4.25
CA PHE A 52 -7.14 10.17 -4.69
C PHE A 52 -5.62 10.32 -4.82
N ALA A 53 -4.86 9.84 -3.83
CA ALA A 53 -3.40 9.86 -3.87
C ALA A 53 -2.84 9.11 -5.09
N VAL A 54 -3.40 7.93 -5.41
CA VAL A 54 -3.04 7.15 -6.61
C VAL A 54 -3.40 7.91 -7.88
N ARG A 55 -4.63 8.42 -7.98
CA ARG A 55 -5.09 9.17 -9.16
C ARG A 55 -4.20 10.36 -9.49
N LEU A 56 -3.73 11.10 -8.47
CA LEU A 56 -2.82 12.23 -8.68
C LEU A 56 -1.58 11.78 -9.46
N ARG A 57 -0.98 10.65 -9.11
CA ARG A 57 0.21 10.15 -9.82
C ARG A 57 -0.12 9.60 -11.19
N GLU A 58 -1.23 8.88 -11.35
CA GLU A 58 -1.69 8.35 -12.64
C GLU A 58 -1.92 9.44 -13.68
N VAL A 59 -2.41 10.62 -13.27
CA VAL A 59 -2.57 11.78 -14.17
C VAL A 59 -1.27 12.59 -14.38
N GLY A 60 -0.14 12.10 -13.86
CA GLY A 60 1.17 12.74 -14.01
C GLY A 60 1.46 13.87 -13.03
N CYS A 61 0.67 14.04 -11.95
CA CYS A 61 0.95 15.04 -10.93
C CYS A 61 2.31 14.75 -10.26
N PRO A 62 3.27 15.69 -10.23
CA PRO A 62 4.55 15.50 -9.56
C PRO A 62 4.38 15.19 -8.07
N THR A 63 5.21 14.29 -7.51
CA THR A 63 5.14 13.85 -6.10
C THR A 63 5.07 15.03 -5.13
N ARG A 64 5.93 16.04 -5.31
CA ARG A 64 5.96 17.23 -4.46
C ARG A 64 4.64 18.01 -4.49
N THR A 65 3.99 18.09 -5.65
CA THR A 65 2.70 18.79 -5.79
C THR A 65 1.58 17.95 -5.17
N ALA A 66 1.57 16.63 -5.40
CA ALA A 66 0.60 15.74 -4.79
C ALA A 66 0.64 15.80 -3.25
N LEU A 67 1.83 15.84 -2.65
CA LEU A 67 1.97 15.97 -1.20
C LEU A 67 1.38 17.26 -0.64
N ARG A 68 1.47 18.38 -1.36
CA ARG A 68 0.85 19.66 -0.94
C ARG A 68 -0.68 19.67 -1.02
N ILE A 69 -1.25 18.71 -1.74
CA ILE A 69 -2.71 18.54 -1.86
C ILE A 69 -3.21 17.60 -0.76
N LEU A 70 -2.41 16.59 -0.40
CA LEU A 70 -2.79 15.52 0.53
C LEU A 70 -2.49 15.84 2.00
N LEU A 71 -1.50 16.70 2.28
CA LEU A 71 -1.00 17.07 3.61
C LEU A 71 -0.99 18.59 3.80
#